data_AF-A0A842WWY4-F1
#
_entry.id   AF-A0A842WWY4-F1
#
_cell.length_a   1.000
_cell.length_b   1.000
_cell.length_c   1.000
_cell.angle_alpha   90.00
_cell.angle_beta   90.00
_cell.angle_gamma   90.00
#
_symmetry.space_group_name_H-M   'P 1'
#
loop_
_entity.id
_entity.type
_entity.pdbx_description
1 polymer ?
#
loop_
_entity_poly.entity_id
_entity_poly.type
_entity_poly.pdbx_seq_one_letter_code
_entity_poly.pdbx_strand_id
1 'polypeptide(L)'
;MFKNKLNDALNVINEDRKTLRNQMRQTVNHELAELVSGIYFKIIPLDNIFAVLNKYDIIPLQEDNTKFAGFLAGDDGRVSIDIAPESSAKYRPDMNEPYYAPYDNSNLYLVWHKMDESGRYEIVTYLT
;
A
#
# COMPACT_ATOMS: atom_id res chain seq x y z
N MET A 1 18.10 -24.52 19.11
CA MET A 1 17.60 -23.32 19.84
C MET A 1 17.08 -22.20 18.93
N PHE A 2 17.41 -22.14 17.63
CA PHE A 2 16.98 -21.06 16.72
C PHE A 2 15.55 -21.18 16.15
N LYS A 3 14.94 -22.39 16.14
CA LYS A 3 13.60 -22.59 15.57
C LYS A 3 12.44 -21.98 16.38
N ASN A 4 12.60 -21.85 17.71
CA ASN A 4 11.51 -21.32 18.55
C ASN A 4 11.29 -19.82 18.36
N LYS A 5 12.35 -19.01 18.29
CA LYS A 5 12.22 -17.54 18.12
C LYS A 5 11.56 -17.14 16.79
N LEU A 6 11.77 -17.93 15.73
CA LEU A 6 11.18 -17.67 14.42
C LEU A 6 9.67 -17.98 14.43
N ASN A 7 9.27 -19.07 15.09
CA ASN A 7 7.87 -19.44 15.24
C ASN A 7 7.12 -18.47 16.15
N ASP A 8 7.75 -17.98 17.22
CA ASP A 8 7.15 -16.99 18.11
C ASP A 8 6.94 -15.64 17.38
N ALA A 9 7.90 -15.21 16.57
CA ALA A 9 7.77 -14.00 15.75
C ALA A 9 6.66 -14.14 14.68
N LEU A 10 6.56 -15.31 14.02
CA LEU A 10 5.52 -15.59 13.03
C LEU A 10 4.11 -15.65 13.67
N ASN A 11 3.98 -16.20 14.88
CA ASN A 11 2.70 -16.25 15.59
C ASN A 11 2.24 -14.86 16.04
N VAL A 12 3.15 -14.00 16.52
CA VAL A 12 2.84 -12.61 16.90
C VAL A 12 2.45 -11.75 15.69
N ILE A 13 2.92 -12.09 14.49
CA ILE A 13 2.52 -11.41 13.23
C ILE A 13 1.11 -11.84 12.80
N ASN A 14 0.70 -13.07 13.09
CA ASN A 14 -0.61 -13.61 12.68
C ASN A 14 -1.77 -13.15 13.57
N GLU A 15 -1.55 -12.83 14.85
CA GLU A 15 -2.63 -12.39 15.76
C GLU A 15 -3.09 -10.94 15.55
N ASP A 16 -2.31 -10.10 14.85
CA ASP A 16 -2.58 -8.66 14.71
C ASP A 16 -3.01 -8.21 13.31
N ARG A 17 -3.16 -9.15 12.37
CA ARG A 17 -3.67 -8.82 11.04
C ARG A 17 -5.12 -8.39 11.14
N LYS A 18 -5.42 -7.22 10.55
CA LYS A 18 -6.75 -6.65 10.55
C LYS A 18 -7.43 -6.88 9.21
N THR A 19 -8.75 -6.90 9.22
CA THR A 19 -9.58 -6.97 8.02
C THR A 19 -10.05 -5.56 7.66
N LEU A 20 -9.77 -5.11 6.44
CA LEU A 20 -10.28 -3.84 5.94
C LEU A 20 -11.79 -3.97 5.71
N ARG A 21 -12.57 -3.13 6.40
CA ARG A 21 -14.03 -3.10 6.28
C ARG A 21 -14.46 -2.68 4.87
N ASN A 22 -15.46 -3.36 4.31
CA ASN A 22 -15.94 -3.09 2.95
C ASN A 22 -16.40 -1.65 2.74
N GLN A 23 -17.08 -1.05 3.71
CA GLN A 23 -17.52 0.35 3.62
C GLN A 23 -16.32 1.31 3.47
N MET A 24 -15.28 1.11 4.28
CA MET A 24 -14.05 1.91 4.18
C MET A 24 -13.39 1.74 2.82
N ARG A 25 -13.29 0.50 2.33
CA ARG A 25 -12.74 0.19 1.00
C ARG A 25 -13.49 0.91 -0.12
N GLN A 26 -14.83 0.91 -0.08
CA GLN A 26 -15.66 1.60 -1.06
C GLN A 26 -15.44 3.11 -1.02
N THR A 27 -15.38 3.71 0.16
CA THR A 27 -15.11 5.14 0.34
C THR A 27 -13.73 5.52 -0.20
N VAL A 28 -12.68 4.77 0.15
CA VAL A 28 -11.31 5.03 -0.34
C VAL A 28 -11.24 4.84 -1.86
N ASN A 29 -11.86 3.79 -2.40
CA ASN A 29 -11.87 3.55 -3.85
C ASN A 29 -12.60 4.65 -4.63
N HIS A 30 -13.63 5.26 -4.05
CA HIS A 30 -14.29 6.40 -4.65
C HIS A 30 -13.35 7.60 -4.75
N GLU A 31 -12.65 7.97 -3.67
CA GLU A 31 -11.67 9.08 -3.71
C GLU A 31 -10.48 8.79 -4.64
N LEU A 32 -9.99 7.55 -4.65
CA LEU A 32 -8.93 7.14 -5.57
C LEU A 32 -9.41 7.26 -7.03
N ALA A 33 -10.65 6.90 -7.33
CA ALA A 33 -11.22 7.06 -8.66
C ALA A 33 -11.37 8.54 -9.05
N GLU A 34 -11.82 9.40 -8.13
CA GLU A 34 -11.89 10.86 -8.38
C GLU A 34 -10.51 11.46 -8.66
N LEU A 35 -9.45 10.94 -8.02
CA LEU A 35 -8.08 11.40 -8.23
C LEU A 35 -7.55 11.08 -9.64
N VAL A 36 -7.90 9.94 -10.22
CA VAL A 36 -7.24 9.43 -11.45
C VAL A 36 -8.14 9.38 -12.68
N SER A 37 -9.46 9.32 -12.52
CA SER A 37 -10.39 9.09 -13.62
C SER A 37 -10.38 10.23 -14.64
N GLY A 38 -10.11 9.89 -15.90
CA GLY A 38 -10.08 10.84 -17.01
C GLY A 38 -8.90 11.81 -16.99
N ILE A 39 -7.88 11.57 -16.15
CA ILE A 39 -6.70 12.41 -16.02
C ILE A 39 -5.46 11.68 -16.54
N TYR A 40 -4.70 12.36 -17.39
CA TYR A 40 -3.43 11.87 -17.91
C TYR A 40 -2.26 12.57 -17.22
N PHE A 41 -1.39 11.79 -16.59
CA PHE A 41 -0.32 12.31 -15.75
C PHE A 41 1.03 12.30 -16.47
N LYS A 42 1.92 13.25 -16.17
CA LYS A 42 3.31 13.19 -16.65
C LYS A 42 4.16 12.16 -15.88
N ILE A 43 3.78 11.90 -14.64
CA ILE A 43 4.41 10.97 -13.70
C ILE A 43 3.31 10.27 -12.90
N ILE A 44 3.56 9.05 -12.44
CA ILE A 44 2.60 8.35 -11.58
C ILE A 44 2.48 9.12 -10.24
N PRO A 45 1.29 9.58 -9.83
CA PRO A 45 1.12 10.51 -8.70
C PRO A 45 1.05 9.76 -7.37
N LEU A 46 2.12 9.02 -7.02
CA LEU A 46 2.18 8.22 -5.79
C LEU A 46 1.89 9.04 -4.54
N ASP A 47 2.47 10.24 -4.42
CA ASP A 47 2.25 11.10 -3.26
C ASP A 47 0.76 11.46 -3.08
N ASN A 48 0.04 11.72 -4.17
CA ASN A 48 -1.39 12.00 -4.12
C ASN A 48 -2.21 10.77 -3.76
N ILE A 49 -1.85 9.60 -4.31
CA ILE A 49 -2.50 8.32 -4.00
C ILE A 49 -2.31 7.99 -2.51
N PHE A 50 -1.08 8.10 -2.00
CA PHE A 50 -0.77 7.84 -0.60
C PHE A 50 -1.39 8.89 0.33
N ALA A 51 -1.50 10.14 -0.11
CA ALA A 51 -2.24 11.16 0.63
C ALA A 51 -3.73 10.80 0.79
N VAL A 52 -4.37 10.20 -0.22
CA VAL A 52 -5.75 9.68 -0.07
C VAL A 52 -5.80 8.58 0.98
N LEU A 53 -4.89 7.60 0.96
CA LEU A 53 -4.85 6.53 1.96
C LEU A 53 -4.64 7.08 3.39
N ASN A 54 -3.73 8.02 3.54
CA ASN A 54 -3.38 8.62 4.83
C ASN A 54 -4.56 9.35 5.50
N LYS A 55 -5.51 9.91 4.74
CA LYS A 55 -6.74 10.51 5.30
C LYS A 55 -7.58 9.51 6.10
N TYR A 56 -7.42 8.22 5.81
CA TYR A 56 -8.17 7.11 6.40
C TYR A 56 -7.32 6.25 7.33
N ASP A 57 -6.17 6.77 7.79
CA ASP A 57 -5.19 6.05 8.62
C ASP A 57 -4.72 4.73 7.97
N ILE A 58 -4.63 4.70 6.64
CA ILE A 58 -4.10 3.59 5.85
C ILE A 58 -2.72 3.96 5.32
N ILE A 59 -1.75 3.08 5.54
CA ILE A 59 -0.35 3.29 5.21
C ILE A 59 0.09 2.30 4.14
N PRO A 60 0.69 2.75 3.03
CA PRO A 60 1.34 1.87 2.08
C PRO A 60 2.65 1.32 2.67
N LEU A 61 2.90 0.04 2.46
CA LEU A 61 4.06 -0.66 2.99
C LEU A 61 5.03 -1.05 1.88
N GLN A 62 6.31 -1.11 2.23
CA GLN A 62 7.32 -1.80 1.43
C GLN A 62 7.54 -3.23 1.94
N GLU A 63 8.43 -3.99 1.30
CA GLU A 63 8.60 -5.44 1.51
C GLU A 63 8.92 -5.86 2.96
N ASP A 64 9.53 -4.97 3.74
CA ASP A 64 9.87 -5.21 5.15
C ASP A 64 8.78 -4.76 6.15
N ASN A 65 7.60 -4.36 5.65
CA ASN A 65 6.47 -3.82 6.40
C ASN A 65 6.71 -2.48 7.09
N THR A 66 7.70 -1.70 6.67
CA THR A 66 7.79 -0.29 7.07
C THR A 66 7.07 0.59 6.05
N LYS A 67 6.96 1.91 6.31
CA LYS A 67 6.27 2.84 5.40
C LYS A 67 6.97 2.83 4.04
N PHE A 68 6.18 2.81 2.97
CA PHE A 68 6.72 2.82 1.62
C PHE A 68 7.60 4.06 1.39
N ALA A 69 8.88 3.84 1.06
CA ALA A 69 9.86 4.88 0.78
C ALA A 69 10.63 4.60 -0.53
N GLY A 70 9.93 4.15 -1.56
CA GLY A 70 10.51 3.70 -2.83
C GLY A 70 10.00 4.43 -4.07
N PHE A 71 10.32 3.86 -5.22
CA PHE A 71 9.82 4.25 -6.53
C PHE A 71 9.45 3.00 -7.35
N LEU A 72 8.60 3.16 -8.36
CA LEU A 72 8.19 2.06 -9.23
C LEU A 72 9.25 1.86 -10.32
N ALA A 73 9.87 0.68 -10.35
CA ALA A 73 10.95 0.33 -11.28
C ALA A 73 10.59 -0.84 -12.23
N GLY A 74 9.36 -1.34 -12.18
CA GLY A 74 8.93 -2.49 -12.97
C GLY A 74 8.40 -2.11 -14.36
N ASP A 75 8.66 -2.97 -15.35
CA ASP A 75 8.19 -2.81 -16.73
C ASP A 75 6.74 -3.30 -16.93
N ASP A 76 6.19 -4.03 -15.96
CA ASP A 76 4.90 -4.74 -16.08
C ASP A 76 3.67 -3.82 -16.11
N GLY A 77 3.84 -2.50 -15.95
CA GLY A 77 2.73 -1.54 -15.95
C GLY A 77 1.78 -1.69 -14.77
N ARG A 78 2.18 -2.43 -13.72
CA ARG A 78 1.35 -2.69 -12.54
C ARG A 78 2.17 -2.97 -11.29
N VAL A 79 1.58 -2.74 -10.13
CA VAL A 79 2.13 -3.12 -8.82
C VAL A 79 0.98 -3.38 -7.84
N SER A 80 1.22 -4.29 -6.90
CA SER A 80 0.40 -4.48 -5.71
C SER A 80 1.24 -4.07 -4.50
N ILE A 81 0.75 -3.12 -3.71
CA ILE A 81 1.42 -2.57 -2.54
C ILE A 81 0.62 -2.97 -1.32
N ASP A 82 1.25 -3.66 -0.38
CA ASP A 82 0.59 -4.01 0.88
C ASP A 82 0.22 -2.74 1.64
N ILE A 83 -0.92 -2.77 2.32
CA ILE A 83 -1.41 -1.65 3.12
C ILE A 83 -1.70 -2.11 4.54
N ALA A 84 -1.53 -1.21 5.49
CA ALA A 84 -1.82 -1.46 6.90
C ALA A 84 -2.59 -0.30 7.53
N PRO A 85 -3.34 -0.54 8.61
CA PRO A 85 -3.81 0.55 9.45
C PRO A 85 -2.63 1.17 10.21
N GLU A 86 -2.55 2.50 10.31
CA GLU A 86 -1.53 3.20 11.12
C GLU A 86 -1.54 2.72 12.58
N SER A 87 -2.74 2.37 13.10
CA SER A 87 -2.92 1.78 14.44
C SER A 87 -2.24 0.43 14.66
N SER A 88 -1.70 -0.21 13.63
CA SER A 88 -0.92 -1.46 13.74
C SER A 88 0.58 -1.22 13.97
N ALA A 89 1.01 0.04 14.06
CA ALA A 89 2.41 0.38 14.29
C ALA A 89 2.97 -0.35 15.52
N LYS A 90 4.06 -1.07 15.30
CA LYS A 90 4.85 -1.72 16.34
C LYS A 90 6.30 -1.25 16.19
N TYR A 91 7.01 -1.22 17.32
CA TYR A 91 8.43 -0.85 17.33
C TYR A 91 9.28 -2.11 17.46
N ARG A 92 10.27 -2.22 16.58
CA ARG A 92 11.26 -3.29 16.57
C ARG A 92 12.61 -2.70 16.99
N PRO A 93 13.25 -3.14 18.08
CA PRO A 93 14.50 -2.54 18.54
C PRO A 93 15.65 -2.62 17.52
N ASP A 94 15.56 -3.54 16.55
CA ASP A 94 16.52 -3.71 15.46
C ASP A 94 16.25 -2.80 14.25
N MET A 95 15.08 -2.17 14.19
CA MET A 95 14.69 -1.21 13.14
C MET A 95 14.51 0.16 13.80
N ASN A 96 15.23 1.18 13.32
CA ASN A 96 15.08 2.55 13.84
C ASN A 96 13.77 3.22 13.37
N GLU A 97 12.78 2.44 12.95
CA GLU A 97 11.50 2.89 12.43
C GLU A 97 10.37 1.90 12.79
N PRO A 98 9.10 2.35 12.80
CA PRO A 98 7.96 1.47 13.02
C PRO A 98 7.78 0.47 11.87
N TYR A 99 7.31 -0.73 12.22
CA TYR A 99 6.79 -1.71 11.27
C TYR A 99 5.30 -1.93 11.53
N TYR A 100 4.57 -2.36 10.50
CA TYR A 100 3.12 -2.42 10.51
C TYR A 100 2.62 -3.84 10.24
N ALA A 101 1.42 -4.16 10.70
CA ALA A 101 0.74 -5.42 10.36
C ALA A 101 -0.20 -5.17 9.16
N PRO A 102 0.03 -5.83 8.01
CA PRO A 102 -0.81 -5.64 6.82
C PRO A 102 -2.27 -6.01 7.05
N TYR A 103 -3.15 -5.45 6.23
CA TYR A 103 -4.50 -5.99 6.06
C TYR A 103 -4.44 -7.35 5.37
N ASP A 104 -5.23 -8.32 5.83
CA ASP A 104 -5.24 -9.68 5.25
C ASP A 104 -6.01 -9.80 3.94
N ASN A 105 -6.93 -8.87 3.69
CA ASN A 105 -7.95 -8.98 2.66
C ASN A 105 -7.98 -7.79 1.71
N SER A 106 -6.90 -7.00 1.68
CA SER A 106 -6.80 -5.81 0.84
C SER A 106 -5.35 -5.39 0.65
N ASN A 107 -5.02 -5.01 -0.58
CA ASN A 107 -3.80 -4.31 -0.96
C ASN A 107 -4.16 -3.10 -1.84
N LEU A 108 -3.25 -2.15 -1.98
CA LEU A 108 -3.36 -1.12 -3.01
C LEU A 108 -2.89 -1.72 -4.34
N TYR A 109 -3.82 -1.83 -5.29
CA TYR A 109 -3.51 -2.21 -6.65
C TYR A 109 -3.38 -0.96 -7.52
N LEU A 110 -2.31 -0.89 -8.30
CA LEU A 110 -2.00 0.24 -9.17
C LEU A 110 -1.57 -0.30 -10.54
N VAL A 111 -2.22 0.19 -11.59
CA VAL A 111 -1.92 -0.12 -12.98
C VAL A 111 -1.70 1.19 -13.72
N TRP A 112 -0.71 1.23 -14.60
CA TRP A 112 -0.46 2.37 -15.46
C TRP A 112 -0.20 1.93 -16.89
N HIS A 113 -0.65 2.77 -17.83
CA HIS A 113 -0.36 2.63 -19.24
C HIS A 113 0.29 3.93 -19.72
N LYS A 114 1.50 3.81 -20.29
CA LYS A 114 2.21 4.96 -20.87
C LYS A 114 1.78 5.14 -22.32
N MET A 115 1.27 6.31 -22.66
CA MET A 115 0.90 6.68 -24.02
C MET A 115 2.15 7.00 -24.83
N ASP A 116 2.33 6.36 -25.98
CA ASP A 116 3.53 6.48 -26.82
C ASP A 116 3.75 7.90 -27.34
N GLU A 117 2.70 8.58 -27.80
CA GLU A 117 2.83 9.88 -28.47
C GLU A 117 3.08 11.03 -27.49
N SER A 118 2.52 10.95 -26.28
CA SER A 118 2.59 12.03 -25.29
C SER A 118 3.56 11.76 -24.14
N GLY A 119 3.97 10.49 -23.96
CA GLY A 119 4.72 10.03 -22.80
C GLY A 119 3.97 10.13 -21.47
N ARG A 120 2.67 10.46 -21.49
CA ARG A 120 1.82 10.55 -20.30
C ARG A 120 1.32 9.18 -19.88
N TYR A 121 0.88 9.09 -18.65
CA TYR A 121 0.37 7.89 -18.02
C TYR A 121 -1.14 8.01 -17.80
N GLU A 122 -1.88 7.01 -18.26
CA GLU A 122 -3.22 6.70 -17.78
C GLU A 122 -3.10 5.73 -16.60
N ILE A 123 -3.83 5.97 -15.53
CA ILE A 123 -3.63 5.29 -14.25
C ILE A 123 -4.96 4.80 -13.72
N VAL A 124 -4.97 3.54 -13.27
CA VAL A 124 -6.08 2.94 -12.54
C VAL A 124 -5.55 2.46 -11.20
N THR A 125 -6.21 2.84 -10.12
CA THR A 125 -5.82 2.41 -8.78
C THR A 125 -7.02 2.20 -7.87
N TYR A 126 -6.96 1.15 -7.05
CA TYR A 126 -8.01 0.79 -6.11
C TYR A 126 -7.46 -0.16 -5.04
N LEU A 127 -8.17 -0.22 -3.91
CA LEU A 127 -7.99 -1.25 -2.88
C LEU A 127 -8.76 -2.51 -3.27
N THR A 128 -8.08 -3.67 -3.23
CA THR A 128 -8.67 -5.00 -3.46
C THR A 128 -9.52 -5.47 -2.30
#